data_AF-A0A7Y3AEX2-F1
#
_entry.id   AF-A0A7Y3AEX2-F1
#
_cell.length_a   1.000
_cell.length_b   1.000
_cell.length_c   1.000
_cell.angle_alpha   90.00
_cell.angle_beta   90.00
_cell.angle_gamma   90.00
#
_symmetry.space_group_name_H-M   'P 1'
#
loop_
_entity.id
_entity.type
_entity.pdbx_description
1 polymer ?
#
loop_
_entity_poly.entity_id
_entity_poly.type
_entity_poly.pdbx_seq_one_letter_code
_entity_poly.pdbx_strand_id
1 'polypeptide(L)'
;GKWKLSPAYDVIYSHNPAGQWTNQHQMSLNGKRDNFSLEDLIAVAESISLNRTDKVINEVFAAVERWPEFARQAGVNEKTIKDISSNHRLGMVM
;
A
#
# COMPACT_ATOMS: atom_id res chain seq x y z
N GLY A 1 -8.23 -31.38 -7.52
CA GLY A 1 -7.75 -30.25 -8.35
C GLY A 1 -6.62 -29.54 -7.63
N LYS A 2 -5.80 -28.74 -8.33
CA LYS A 2 -4.76 -27.89 -7.73
C LYS A 2 -5.27 -26.45 -7.67
N TRP A 3 -5.34 -25.88 -6.47
CA TRP A 3 -5.73 -24.49 -6.26
C TRP A 3 -4.52 -23.55 -6.43
N LYS A 4 -4.77 -22.35 -6.94
CA LYS A 4 -3.81 -21.23 -6.98
C LYS A 4 -4.56 -19.93 -6.78
N LEU A 5 -3.89 -18.90 -6.27
CA LEU A 5 -4.44 -17.55 -6.21
C LEU A 5 -4.70 -17.03 -7.63
N SER A 6 -5.85 -16.38 -7.83
CA SER A 6 -6.07 -15.55 -9.01
C SER A 6 -5.23 -14.27 -8.91
N PRO A 7 -4.97 -13.59 -10.04
CA PRO A 7 -4.52 -12.21 -9.99
C PRO A 7 -5.45 -11.35 -9.14
N ALA A 8 -4.91 -10.30 -8.52
CA ALA A 8 -5.71 -9.27 -7.87
C ALA A 8 -6.53 -8.52 -8.93
N TYR A 9 -7.74 -8.12 -8.57
CA TYR A 9 -8.67 -7.36 -9.40
C TYR A 9 -9.35 -6.29 -8.54
N ASP A 10 -10.06 -5.35 -9.18
CA ASP A 10 -10.75 -4.22 -8.53
C ASP A 10 -9.87 -3.35 -7.62
N VAL A 11 -8.60 -3.15 -8.01
CA VAL A 11 -7.68 -2.25 -7.30
C VAL A 11 -7.99 -0.80 -7.66
N ILE A 12 -8.51 -0.05 -6.69
CA ILE A 12 -8.88 1.37 -6.85
C ILE A 12 -8.33 2.24 -5.73
N TYR A 13 -8.03 3.51 -6.03
CA TYR A 13 -7.78 4.53 -5.00
C TYR A 13 -9.12 5.04 -4.45
N SER A 14 -9.45 4.66 -3.21
CA SER A 14 -10.73 5.00 -2.56
C SER A 14 -10.58 5.80 -1.27
N HIS A 15 -9.37 6.27 -0.95
CA HIS A 15 -9.09 6.99 0.29
C HIS A 15 -9.82 8.33 0.33
N ASN A 16 -10.67 8.50 1.34
CA ASN A 16 -11.38 9.75 1.61
C ASN A 16 -11.25 10.06 3.10
N PRO A 17 -10.31 10.93 3.51
CA PRO A 17 -10.10 11.30 4.92
C PRO A 17 -11.35 11.86 5.60
N ALA A 18 -12.24 12.53 4.85
CA ALA A 18 -13.49 13.10 5.36
C ALA A 18 -14.66 12.10 5.32
N GLY A 19 -14.48 10.93 4.71
CA GLY A 19 -15.51 9.92 4.55
C GLY A 19 -15.70 9.08 5.81
N GLN A 20 -16.90 8.53 6.00
CA GLN A 20 -17.16 7.62 7.13
C GLN A 20 -16.58 6.23 6.92
N TRP A 21 -16.42 5.80 5.65
CA TRP A 21 -16.14 4.40 5.32
C TRP A 21 -14.70 4.15 4.85
N THR A 22 -14.08 5.10 4.14
CA THR A 22 -12.75 4.94 3.53
C THR A 22 -11.71 5.94 4.04
N ASN A 23 -11.94 6.45 5.26
CA ASN A 23 -10.95 7.27 5.98
C ASN A 23 -9.80 6.43 6.56
N GLN A 24 -9.96 5.11 6.69
CA GLN A 24 -8.98 4.18 7.24
C GLN A 24 -8.76 2.98 6.32
N HIS A 25 -7.69 2.23 6.59
CA HIS A 25 -7.40 0.99 5.88
C HIS A 25 -8.50 -0.06 6.16
N GLN A 26 -8.94 -0.76 5.12
CA GLN A 26 -10.08 -1.69 5.20
C GLN A 26 -9.72 -3.05 5.80
N MET A 27 -8.43 -3.39 5.83
CA MET A 27 -7.89 -4.56 6.52
C MET A 27 -7.04 -4.15 7.71
N SER A 28 -7.11 -4.91 8.81
CA SER A 28 -6.21 -4.67 9.93
C SER A 28 -4.83 -5.27 9.66
N LEU A 29 -3.79 -4.58 10.11
CA LEU A 29 -2.42 -5.06 10.12
C LEU A 29 -1.89 -4.93 11.55
N ASN A 30 -1.46 -6.05 12.14
CA ASN A 30 -1.06 -6.13 13.55
C ASN A 30 -2.06 -5.48 14.54
N GLY A 31 -3.37 -5.71 14.32
CA GLY A 31 -4.44 -5.13 15.14
C GLY A 31 -4.74 -3.64 14.86
N LYS A 32 -3.97 -2.97 14.01
CA LYS A 32 -4.16 -1.56 13.63
C LYS A 32 -4.90 -1.45 12.30
N ARG A 33 -5.61 -0.33 12.08
CA ARG A 33 -6.18 0.05 10.78
C ARG A 33 -5.60 1.35 10.22
N ASP A 34 -4.72 1.98 11.00
CA ASP A 34 -4.03 3.20 10.66
C ASP A 34 -2.74 3.35 11.51
N ASN A 35 -1.90 4.34 11.22
CA ASN A 35 -0.64 4.62 11.92
C ASN A 35 0.27 3.38 12.03
N PHE A 36 0.39 2.65 10.93
CA PHE A 36 1.32 1.52 10.82
C PHE A 36 2.76 1.99 11.02
N SER A 37 3.57 1.16 11.66
CA SER A 37 5.03 1.26 11.72
C SER A 37 5.69 0.17 10.88
N LEU A 38 7.00 0.26 10.65
CA LEU A 38 7.74 -0.80 9.98
C LEU A 38 7.70 -2.11 10.77
N GLU A 39 7.78 -2.01 12.10
CA GLU A 39 7.69 -3.16 13.01
C GLU A 39 6.36 -3.88 12.90
N ASP A 40 5.26 -3.17 12.62
CA ASP A 40 3.97 -3.82 12.37
C ASP A 40 4.00 -4.67 11.09
N LEU A 41 4.69 -4.21 10.03
CA LEU A 41 4.85 -4.97 8.79
C LEU A 41 5.72 -6.20 9.02
N ILE A 42 6.81 -6.05 9.78
CA ILE A 42 7.73 -7.14 10.14
C ILE A 42 6.99 -8.19 10.98
N ALA A 43 6.20 -7.77 11.97
CA ALA A 43 5.43 -8.69 12.80
C ALA A 43 4.44 -9.53 11.99
N VAL A 44 3.76 -8.94 10.98
CA VAL A 44 2.90 -9.70 10.08
C VAL A 44 3.72 -10.69 9.24
N ALA A 45 4.84 -10.26 8.68
CA ALA A 45 5.71 -11.14 7.89
C ALA A 45 6.19 -12.35 8.70
N GLU A 46 6.62 -12.15 9.94
CA GLU A 46 7.00 -13.22 10.86
C GLU A 46 5.83 -14.18 11.14
N SER A 47 4.64 -13.63 11.40
CA SER A 47 3.45 -14.44 11.72
C SER A 47 3.03 -15.39 10.61
N ILE A 48 3.37 -15.08 9.36
CA ILE A 48 3.07 -15.91 8.17
C ILE A 48 4.31 -16.63 7.63
N SER A 49 5.44 -16.60 8.35
CA SER A 49 6.72 -17.17 7.90
C SER A 49 7.16 -16.66 6.52
N LEU A 50 6.93 -15.38 6.24
CA LEU A 50 7.35 -14.74 5.00
C LEU A 50 8.88 -14.62 4.99
N ASN A 51 9.51 -15.15 3.94
CA ASN A 51 10.93 -14.98 3.70
C ASN A 51 11.20 -13.68 2.93
N ARG A 52 12.36 -13.06 3.16
CA ARG A 52 12.83 -11.85 2.47
C ARG A 52 11.92 -10.63 2.69
N THR A 53 11.43 -10.46 3.91
CA THR A 53 10.56 -9.35 4.34
C THR A 53 11.05 -8.00 3.86
N ASP A 54 12.29 -7.63 4.16
CA ASP A 54 12.88 -6.34 3.79
C ASP A 54 12.85 -6.10 2.28
N LYS A 55 13.11 -7.15 1.50
CA LYS A 55 13.08 -7.08 0.04
C LYS A 55 11.66 -6.79 -0.45
N VAL A 56 10.65 -7.49 0.06
CA VAL A 56 9.26 -7.29 -0.34
C VAL A 56 8.78 -5.89 0.04
N ILE A 57 9.12 -5.42 1.24
CA ILE A 57 8.79 -4.06 1.70
C ILE A 57 9.44 -3.03 0.76
N ASN A 58 10.74 -3.13 0.53
CA ASN A 58 11.46 -2.16 -0.32
C ASN A 58 10.99 -2.17 -1.78
N GLU A 59 10.64 -3.33 -2.34
CA GLU A 59 10.06 -3.43 -3.69
C GLU A 59 8.72 -2.68 -3.79
N VAL A 60 7.85 -2.81 -2.79
CA VAL A 60 6.57 -2.09 -2.76
C VAL A 60 6.79 -0.59 -2.58
N PHE A 61 7.67 -0.15 -1.68
CA PHE A 61 7.98 1.27 -1.49
C PHE A 61 8.54 1.89 -2.78
N ALA A 62 9.52 1.25 -3.42
CA ALA A 62 10.08 1.72 -4.68
C ALA A 62 9.03 1.80 -5.81
N ALA A 63 8.05 0.89 -5.84
CA ALA A 63 6.95 0.96 -6.78
C ALA A 63 6.01 2.14 -6.48
N VAL A 64 5.69 2.39 -5.21
CA VAL A 64 4.83 3.51 -4.77
C VAL A 64 5.51 4.86 -5.00
N GLU A 65 6.82 4.98 -4.81
CA GLU A 65 7.61 6.17 -5.14
C GLU A 65 7.50 6.57 -6.62
N ARG A 66 7.41 5.57 -7.49
CA ARG A 66 7.27 5.77 -8.94
C ARG A 66 5.84 6.09 -9.37
N TRP A 67 4.89 6.22 -8.44
CA TRP A 67 3.50 6.59 -8.76
C TRP A 67 3.38 7.77 -9.74
N PRO A 68 4.10 8.90 -9.60
CA PRO A 68 3.98 10.00 -10.56
C PRO A 68 4.35 9.60 -11.99
N GLU A 69 5.29 8.67 -12.18
CA GLU A 69 5.67 8.13 -13.48
C GLU A 69 4.52 7.33 -14.09
N PHE A 70 4.02 6.34 -13.35
CA PHE A 70 2.93 5.46 -13.81
C PHE A 70 1.63 6.22 -14.03
N ALA A 71 1.30 7.17 -13.15
CA ALA A 71 0.09 7.96 -13.24
C ALA A 71 0.09 8.90 -14.45
N ARG A 72 1.24 9.52 -14.77
CA ARG A 72 1.40 10.30 -16.01
C ARG A 72 1.26 9.42 -17.25
N GLN A 73 1.88 8.24 -17.27
CA GLN A 73 1.73 7.28 -18.38
C GLN A 73 0.27 6.86 -18.59
N ALA A 74 -0.50 6.74 -17.49
CA ALA A 74 -1.92 6.41 -17.51
C ALA A 74 -2.85 7.61 -17.81
N GLY A 75 -2.32 8.83 -18.01
CA GLY A 75 -3.10 10.02 -18.30
C GLY A 75 -3.86 10.62 -17.11
N VAL A 76 -3.44 10.30 -15.88
CA VAL A 76 -4.00 10.93 -14.67
C VAL A 76 -3.59 12.40 -14.63
N ASN A 77 -4.53 13.30 -14.32
CA ASN A 77 -4.23 14.73 -14.26
C ASN A 77 -3.28 15.07 -13.09
N GLU A 78 -2.47 16.11 -13.25
CA GLU A 78 -1.43 16.52 -12.29
C GLU A 78 -1.97 16.85 -10.89
N LYS A 79 -3.20 17.38 -10.77
CA LYS A 79 -3.80 17.66 -9.46
C LYS A 79 -4.05 16.36 -8.70
N THR A 80 -4.64 15.35 -9.35
CA THR A 80 -4.87 14.03 -8.77
C THR A 80 -3.57 13.29 -8.46
N ILE A 81 -2.56 13.40 -9.33
CA ILE A 81 -1.23 12.82 -9.06
C ILE A 81 -0.66 13.37 -7.76
N LYS A 82 -0.66 14.70 -7.59
CA LYS A 82 -0.14 15.37 -6.40
C LYS A 82 -0.93 15.03 -5.14
N ASP A 83 -2.26 15.02 -5.23
CA ASP A 83 -3.14 14.67 -4.13
C ASP A 83 -2.86 13.24 -3.62
N ILE A 84 -2.88 12.25 -4.51
CA ILE A 84 -2.56 10.86 -4.16
C ILE A 84 -1.14 10.74 -3.60
N SER A 85 -0.16 11.38 -4.24
CA SER A 85 1.25 11.36 -3.78
C SER A 85 1.39 11.88 -2.36
N SER A 86 0.64 12.93 -1.99
CA SER A 86 0.70 13.52 -0.64
C SER A 86 0.20 12.59 0.46
N ASN A 87 -0.58 11.55 0.10
CA ASN A 87 -1.09 10.54 1.02
C ASN A 87 -0.16 9.32 1.15
N HIS A 88 0.92 9.23 0.37
CA HIS A 88 1.86 8.12 0.45
C HIS A 88 2.72 8.19 1.72
N ARG A 89 2.81 7.07 2.43
CA ARG A 89 3.55 6.94 3.70
C ARG A 89 4.96 6.40 3.47
N LEU A 90 5.75 7.15 2.72
CA LEU A 90 7.09 6.73 2.29
C LEU A 90 8.18 6.95 3.36
N GLY A 91 7.86 7.58 4.49
CA GLY A 91 8.82 7.86 5.57
C GLY A 91 9.13 6.69 6.52
N MET A 92 8.59 5.49 6.25
CA MET A 92 8.68 4.31 7.12
C MET A 92 9.73 3.27 6.68
N VAL A 93 10.63 3.66 5.76
CA VAL A 93 11.66 2.76 5.18
C VAL A 93 12.86 2.65 6.12
N MET A 94 13.55 1.51 6.09
CA MET A 94 14.85 1.32 6.75
C MET A 94 15.96 2.18 6.16
#